data_AF-I0HW41-F1
#
_entry.id   AF-I0HW41-F1
#
_cell.length_a   1.000
_cell.length_b   1.000
_cell.length_c   1.000
_cell.angle_alpha   90.00
_cell.angle_beta   90.00
_cell.angle_gamma   90.00
#
_symmetry.space_group_name_H-M   'P 1'
#
loop_
_entity.id
_entity.type
_entity.pdbx_description
1 polymer ?
#
loop_
_entity_poly.entity_id
_entity_poly.type
_entity_poly.pdbx_seq_one_letter_code
_entity_poly.pdbx_strand_id
1 'polypeptide(L)'
;MTSSSNDNTRHPAPPRRRFLQTAAGLATVITLPSWLTGCGGSGDDGPVRLAVLSDVHLYDATALGTSSELDAYLLQDRKMIKESVEIFDAALAAIVAAKPDALLISGDLTKDGERVNHELLAAKLQALRAQGVRAYVIPGNHDVANPDAKDFRSVPATAAATVDAAAFASIYARCGYGDAVARDPASLSYVTELGEGVWLFAIDSCRYAESANPSAPITAGRVRADTLAWLQHWLGIARERGIAAVGTMHHGLIEHFPGQSSFFPEYLVEDRQTLAAAFAAAGLTVVFTGHYHAQDIVRASYGGVMVHDVETGSTVTAPSPYRLVTIDRDAGTLAITSGTVKATAGHPNDFVAWSRNYLETGLQTLVAGLLGSAPYSLPAPTIAMLVPLIVPAMVAHYAGDEHLSDASVQATLQAMAQSTDPMTAMLGGFVLGLWNDPQPGDNTLSITL
;
A
#
# COMPACT_ATOMS: atom_id res chain seq x y z
N MET A 1 49.09 -9.04 63.43
CA MET A 1 50.00 -8.27 62.57
C MET A 1 49.15 -7.29 61.77
N THR A 2 48.92 -6.10 62.36
CA THR A 2 49.32 -4.75 61.86
C THR A 2 48.44 -4.26 60.69
N SER A 3 47.36 -3.48 60.87
CA SER A 3 47.16 -2.09 61.38
C SER A 3 47.16 -1.02 60.27
N SER A 4 46.03 -0.29 60.15
CA SER A 4 45.80 1.15 59.84
C SER A 4 46.54 1.82 58.65
N SER A 5 45.98 2.78 57.89
CA SER A 5 45.31 4.01 58.32
C SER A 5 44.59 4.77 57.19
N ASN A 6 43.59 5.57 57.59
CA ASN A 6 42.92 6.65 56.87
C ASN A 6 43.86 7.67 56.20
N ASP A 7 43.37 8.36 55.16
CA ASP A 7 43.40 9.82 55.15
C ASP A 7 42.15 10.44 54.47
N ASN A 8 41.78 11.60 54.96
CA ASN A 8 40.48 12.24 54.96
C ASN A 8 40.71 13.72 54.65
N THR A 9 40.17 14.26 53.56
CA THR A 9 40.07 15.72 53.39
C THR A 9 38.71 16.14 52.87
N ARG A 10 37.90 16.66 53.80
CA ARG A 10 36.68 17.45 53.61
C ARG A 10 37.01 18.91 53.26
N HIS A 11 36.00 19.58 52.68
CA HIS A 11 35.55 20.98 52.86
C HIS A 11 35.36 21.72 51.51
N PRO A 12 34.54 22.81 51.44
CA PRO A 12 33.19 22.99 51.96
C PRO A 12 32.24 23.68 50.93
N ALA A 13 30.91 23.61 51.15
CA ALA A 13 29.95 24.56 50.56
C ALA A 13 29.94 25.87 51.39
N PRO A 14 29.74 27.06 50.78
CA PRO A 14 28.47 27.81 50.95
C PRO A 14 28.21 28.85 49.81
N PRO A 15 27.24 29.81 49.91
CA PRO A 15 26.01 29.88 50.69
C PRO A 15 24.73 30.15 49.84
N ARG A 16 23.58 29.83 50.43
CA ARG A 16 22.26 30.38 50.05
C ARG A 16 22.12 31.82 50.55
N ARG A 17 21.64 32.72 49.70
CA ARG A 17 20.97 33.98 50.11
C ARG A 17 19.47 33.86 49.87
N ARG A 18 18.68 34.06 50.93
CA ARG A 18 17.25 34.43 50.87
C ARG A 18 17.16 35.93 50.59
N PHE A 19 16.16 36.38 49.83
CA PHE A 19 15.14 37.33 50.31
C PHE A 19 14.10 37.69 49.25
N LEU A 20 12.85 37.78 49.75
CA LEU A 20 11.72 38.62 49.37
C LEU A 20 10.86 38.34 48.11
N GLN A 21 9.56 38.26 48.43
CA GLN A 21 8.37 38.30 47.60
C GLN A 21 8.29 39.59 46.77
N THR A 22 7.75 39.48 45.56
CA THR A 22 6.79 40.44 44.99
C THR A 22 6.04 39.78 43.84
N ALA A 23 4.73 39.80 43.92
CA ALA A 23 3.82 39.54 42.82
C ALA A 23 3.86 40.70 41.82
N ALA A 24 3.85 40.39 40.52
CA ALA A 24 3.31 41.25 39.47
C ALA A 24 3.20 40.41 38.20
N GLY A 25 1.97 40.24 37.68
CA GLY A 25 1.75 39.64 36.39
C GLY A 25 2.31 40.51 35.26
N LEU A 26 2.76 39.88 34.19
CA LEU A 26 2.86 40.52 32.89
C LEU A 26 2.58 39.46 31.82
N ALA A 27 1.42 39.59 31.18
CA ALA A 27 1.11 38.89 29.95
C ALA A 27 2.13 39.30 28.89
N THR A 28 2.88 38.34 28.36
CA THR A 28 3.75 38.58 27.21
C THR A 28 3.06 38.01 25.98
N VAL A 29 2.48 38.92 25.21
CA VAL A 29 2.00 38.67 23.85
C VAL A 29 3.23 38.31 23.02
N ILE A 30 3.32 37.04 22.60
CA ILE A 30 4.29 36.63 21.58
C ILE A 30 3.67 37.00 20.23
N THR A 31 4.07 38.14 19.70
CA THR A 31 3.83 38.51 18.31
C THR A 31 4.74 37.66 17.42
N LEU A 32 4.15 36.68 16.73
CA LEU A 32 4.81 35.96 15.62
C LEU A 32 4.98 36.91 14.43
N PRO A 33 6.18 37.05 13.83
CA PRO A 33 6.35 37.80 12.60
C PRO A 33 5.74 37.03 11.44
N SER A 34 4.76 37.64 10.80
CA SER A 34 4.16 37.25 9.53
C SER A 34 5.18 37.41 8.39
N TRP A 35 5.74 36.29 7.93
CA TRP A 35 6.35 36.18 6.61
C TRP A 35 5.36 35.48 5.68
N LEU A 36 4.42 36.27 5.16
CA LEU A 36 3.56 35.91 4.05
C LEU A 36 3.88 36.88 2.91
N THR A 37 4.46 36.37 1.83
CA THR A 37 4.50 36.86 0.43
C THR A 37 5.75 36.27 -0.26
N GLY A 38 5.73 35.63 -1.44
CA GLY A 38 4.72 35.13 -2.37
C GLY A 38 5.33 33.86 -3.05
N CYS A 39 4.68 33.12 -3.96
CA CYS A 39 3.84 33.56 -5.07
C CYS A 39 2.87 32.43 -5.51
N GLY A 40 1.62 32.82 -5.76
CA GLY A 40 0.92 32.48 -7.01
C GLY A 40 0.49 31.04 -7.26
N GLY A 41 -0.34 30.47 -6.40
CA GLY A 41 -1.43 29.59 -6.83
C GLY A 41 -2.73 30.31 -6.52
N SER A 42 -3.57 30.57 -7.52
CA SER A 42 -4.99 30.80 -7.26
C SER A 42 -5.47 29.59 -6.44
N GLY A 43 -5.86 29.80 -5.18
CA GLY A 43 -6.53 28.78 -4.38
C GLY A 43 -7.80 28.41 -5.11
N ASP A 44 -7.75 27.34 -5.88
CA ASP A 44 -8.91 26.73 -6.48
C ASP A 44 -9.55 25.95 -5.34
N ASP A 45 -10.61 26.49 -4.76
CA ASP A 45 -11.48 25.86 -3.74
C ASP A 45 -12.29 24.71 -4.35
N GLY A 46 -11.78 24.13 -5.45
CA GLY A 46 -12.41 23.09 -6.23
C GLY A 46 -12.06 21.69 -5.72
N PRO A 47 -12.76 20.65 -6.24
CA PRO A 47 -12.52 19.28 -5.84
C PRO A 47 -11.08 18.82 -6.06
N VAL A 48 -10.50 18.13 -5.08
CA VAL A 48 -9.17 17.54 -5.19
C VAL A 48 -9.22 16.30 -6.07
N ARG A 49 -8.37 16.25 -7.09
CA ARG A 49 -8.28 15.15 -8.06
C ARG A 49 -7.04 14.32 -7.80
N LEU A 50 -7.21 13.05 -7.48
CA LEU A 50 -6.13 12.12 -7.17
C LEU A 50 -6.13 10.97 -8.19
N ALA A 51 -4.95 10.56 -8.65
CA ALA A 51 -4.76 9.24 -9.24
C ALA A 51 -4.18 8.29 -8.19
N VAL A 52 -4.56 7.02 -8.21
CA VAL A 52 -4.03 5.99 -7.31
C VAL A 52 -3.49 4.83 -8.13
N LEU A 53 -2.27 4.41 -7.81
CA LEU A 53 -1.63 3.17 -8.25
C LEU A 53 -1.27 2.33 -7.03
N SER A 54 -1.05 1.05 -7.24
CA SER A 54 -0.41 0.18 -6.26
C SER A 54 0.48 -0.86 -6.93
N ASP A 55 1.40 -1.44 -6.15
CA ASP A 55 2.19 -2.63 -6.49
C ASP A 55 2.82 -2.51 -7.88
N VAL A 56 3.56 -1.40 -8.07
CA VAL A 56 4.24 -1.07 -9.33
C VAL A 56 5.36 -2.06 -9.60
N HIS A 57 5.99 -2.59 -8.54
CA HIS A 57 7.09 -3.55 -8.61
C HIS A 57 8.12 -3.23 -9.70
N LEU A 58 8.54 -1.97 -9.77
CA LEU A 58 9.41 -1.48 -10.83
C LEU A 58 10.73 -2.25 -10.83
N TYR A 59 11.17 -2.69 -12.02
CA TYR A 59 12.41 -3.42 -12.22
C TYR A 59 13.19 -2.88 -13.42
N ASP A 60 14.36 -2.30 -13.16
CA ASP A 60 15.28 -1.82 -14.18
C ASP A 60 16.14 -2.96 -14.73
N ALA A 61 15.60 -3.64 -15.75
CA ALA A 61 16.31 -4.69 -16.47
C ALA A 61 17.60 -4.19 -17.16
N THR A 62 17.74 -2.87 -17.41
CA THR A 62 18.97 -2.32 -18.01
C THR A 62 20.10 -2.23 -16.99
N ALA A 63 19.77 -1.94 -15.73
CA ALA A 63 20.74 -1.83 -14.65
C ALA A 63 21.03 -3.17 -13.97
N LEU A 64 20.00 -3.98 -13.72
CA LEU A 64 20.07 -5.25 -12.99
C LEU A 64 20.14 -6.47 -13.91
N GLY A 65 20.03 -6.27 -15.23
CA GLY A 65 20.11 -7.35 -16.21
C GLY A 65 18.89 -8.27 -16.20
N THR A 66 19.00 -9.34 -16.97
CA THR A 66 18.07 -10.47 -16.97
C THR A 66 18.89 -11.76 -17.05
N SER A 67 18.35 -12.85 -16.51
CA SER A 67 19.00 -14.17 -16.57
C SER A 67 17.98 -15.30 -16.52
N SER A 68 18.45 -16.53 -16.75
CA SER A 68 17.65 -17.74 -16.59
C SER A 68 17.10 -17.93 -15.18
N GLU A 69 17.73 -17.35 -14.15
CA GLU A 69 17.21 -17.39 -12.78
C GLU A 69 16.02 -16.43 -12.59
N LEU A 70 16.08 -15.23 -13.19
CA LEU A 70 14.91 -14.35 -13.24
C LEU A 70 13.78 -14.98 -14.05
N ASP A 71 14.10 -15.62 -15.18
CA ASP A 71 13.10 -16.31 -16.00
C ASP A 71 12.42 -17.44 -15.22
N ALA A 72 13.20 -18.25 -14.49
CA ALA A 72 12.67 -19.32 -13.64
C ALA A 72 11.77 -18.79 -12.51
N TYR A 73 12.13 -17.66 -11.91
CA TYR A 73 11.28 -16.95 -10.94
C TYR A 73 9.95 -16.53 -11.59
N LEU A 74 9.99 -15.90 -12.77
CA LEU A 74 8.80 -15.37 -13.44
C LEU A 74 7.86 -16.44 -13.98
N LEU A 75 8.35 -17.67 -14.25
CA LEU A 75 7.48 -18.79 -14.63
C LEU A 75 6.43 -19.13 -13.56
N GLN A 76 6.66 -18.73 -12.30
CA GLN A 76 5.76 -18.96 -11.17
C GLN A 76 5.12 -17.66 -10.68
N ASP A 77 5.28 -16.56 -11.41
CA ASP A 77 4.75 -15.25 -11.04
C ASP A 77 3.67 -14.82 -12.05
N ARG A 78 2.74 -14.02 -11.57
CA ARG A 78 1.68 -13.37 -12.36
C ARG A 78 2.07 -11.96 -12.79
N LYS A 79 3.14 -11.40 -12.21
CA LYS A 79 3.63 -10.05 -12.46
C LYS A 79 4.48 -9.96 -13.72
N MET A 80 4.21 -8.97 -14.55
CA MET A 80 4.96 -8.63 -15.77
C MET A 80 6.21 -7.79 -15.43
N ILE A 81 7.12 -8.37 -14.65
CA ILE A 81 8.27 -7.65 -14.06
C ILE A 81 9.23 -7.10 -15.11
N LYS A 82 9.48 -7.83 -16.20
CA LYS A 82 10.38 -7.38 -17.28
C LYS A 82 9.81 -6.17 -18.01
N GLU A 83 8.50 -6.09 -18.10
CA GLU A 83 7.75 -5.01 -18.76
C GLU A 83 7.35 -3.90 -17.76
N SER A 84 7.68 -4.03 -16.48
CA SER A 84 7.24 -3.12 -15.41
C SER A 84 7.51 -1.64 -15.71
N VAL A 85 8.68 -1.32 -16.29
CA VAL A 85 9.06 0.05 -16.65
C VAL A 85 8.15 0.63 -17.72
N GLU A 86 7.87 -0.11 -18.80
CA GLU A 86 7.01 0.38 -19.89
C GLU A 86 5.54 0.42 -19.51
N ILE A 87 5.09 -0.50 -18.66
CA ILE A 87 3.73 -0.50 -18.11
C ILE A 87 3.54 0.72 -17.20
N PHE A 88 4.52 0.99 -16.32
CA PHE A 88 4.49 2.17 -15.45
C PHE A 88 4.53 3.47 -16.27
N ASP A 89 5.35 3.56 -17.32
CA ASP A 89 5.38 4.72 -18.20
C ASP A 89 4.03 4.94 -18.93
N ALA A 90 3.37 3.87 -19.37
CA ALA A 90 2.05 3.96 -19.98
C ALA A 90 0.97 4.37 -18.96
N ALA A 91 1.03 3.87 -17.73
CA ALA A 91 0.14 4.29 -16.64
C ALA A 91 0.33 5.77 -16.31
N LEU A 92 1.57 6.24 -16.18
CA LEU A 92 1.89 7.66 -15.96
C LEU A 92 1.37 8.54 -17.09
N ALA A 93 1.50 8.12 -18.36
CA ALA A 93 0.97 8.87 -19.50
C ALA A 93 -0.57 8.99 -19.45
N ALA A 94 -1.28 7.90 -19.11
CA ALA A 94 -2.72 7.92 -18.94
C ALA A 94 -3.16 8.83 -17.77
N ILE A 95 -2.43 8.78 -16.66
CA ILE A 95 -2.64 9.63 -15.48
C ILE A 95 -2.44 11.10 -15.83
N VAL A 96 -1.36 11.46 -16.52
CA VAL A 96 -1.11 12.84 -16.97
C VAL A 96 -2.26 13.33 -17.87
N ALA A 97 -2.76 12.49 -18.77
CA ALA A 97 -3.89 12.83 -19.63
C ALA A 97 -5.19 13.10 -18.84
N ALA A 98 -5.38 12.44 -17.70
CA ALA A 98 -6.52 12.64 -16.80
C ALA A 98 -6.43 13.92 -15.94
N LYS A 99 -5.26 14.57 -15.91
CA LYS A 99 -4.97 15.82 -15.19
C LYS A 99 -5.40 15.78 -13.71
N PRO A 100 -4.88 14.86 -12.90
CA PRO A 100 -5.04 14.92 -11.45
C PRO A 100 -4.10 15.96 -10.84
N ASP A 101 -4.40 16.39 -9.62
CA ASP A 101 -3.53 17.27 -8.82
C ASP A 101 -2.39 16.49 -8.16
N ALA A 102 -2.61 15.20 -7.92
CA ALA A 102 -1.65 14.30 -7.29
C ALA A 102 -1.78 12.85 -7.77
N LEU A 103 -0.70 12.10 -7.61
CA LEU A 103 -0.61 10.64 -7.71
C LEU A 103 -0.25 10.08 -6.33
N LEU A 104 -0.99 9.06 -5.89
CA LEU A 104 -0.67 8.22 -4.75
C LEU A 104 -0.22 6.84 -5.23
N ILE A 105 0.83 6.28 -4.61
CA ILE A 105 1.21 4.87 -4.77
C ILE A 105 1.20 4.18 -3.40
N SER A 106 0.30 3.20 -3.23
CA SER A 106 0.03 2.51 -1.96
C SER A 106 0.97 1.32 -1.68
N GLY A 107 2.27 1.49 -1.92
CA GLY A 107 3.30 0.49 -1.60
C GLY A 107 3.70 -0.40 -2.76
N ASP A 108 4.67 -1.28 -2.46
CA ASP A 108 5.37 -2.17 -3.39
C ASP A 108 5.81 -1.46 -4.67
N LEU A 109 6.64 -0.43 -4.44
CA LEU A 109 7.14 0.46 -5.48
C LEU A 109 8.12 -0.28 -6.41
N THR A 110 8.91 -1.19 -5.85
CA THR A 110 10.00 -1.90 -6.52
C THR A 110 9.79 -3.42 -6.48
N LYS A 111 10.51 -4.16 -7.34
CA LYS A 111 10.42 -5.63 -7.35
C LYS A 111 10.76 -6.21 -5.97
N ASP A 112 11.98 -5.93 -5.48
CA ASP A 112 12.48 -6.44 -4.19
C ASP A 112 13.38 -5.43 -3.46
N GLY A 113 13.01 -4.14 -3.50
CA GLY A 113 13.68 -3.12 -2.69
C GLY A 113 15.07 -2.75 -3.19
N GLU A 114 15.39 -3.04 -4.46
CA GLU A 114 16.67 -2.67 -5.03
C GLU A 114 16.78 -1.14 -5.10
N ARG A 115 17.88 -0.60 -4.59
CA ARG A 115 18.13 0.84 -4.55
C ARG A 115 18.04 1.49 -5.93
N VAL A 116 18.53 0.81 -6.98
CA VAL A 116 18.47 1.32 -8.35
C VAL A 116 17.03 1.44 -8.86
N ASN A 117 16.15 0.51 -8.48
CA ASN A 117 14.73 0.56 -8.83
C ASN A 117 14.04 1.72 -8.09
N HIS A 118 14.38 1.95 -6.82
CA HIS A 118 13.89 3.12 -6.08
C HIS A 118 14.32 4.44 -6.73
N GLU A 119 15.60 4.56 -7.09
CA GLU A 119 16.16 5.75 -7.73
C GLU A 119 15.52 6.00 -9.11
N LEU A 120 15.28 4.94 -9.91
CA LEU A 120 14.56 5.03 -11.18
C LEU A 120 13.11 5.50 -10.97
N LEU A 121 12.38 4.91 -10.03
CA LEU A 121 11.00 5.29 -9.74
C LEU A 121 10.93 6.75 -9.27
N ALA A 122 11.81 7.16 -8.36
CA ALA A 122 11.88 8.55 -7.88
C ALA A 122 12.18 9.54 -9.02
N ALA A 123 13.06 9.18 -9.96
CA ALA A 123 13.33 10.02 -11.13
C ALA A 123 12.09 10.18 -12.03
N LYS A 124 11.34 9.10 -12.28
CA LYS A 124 10.08 9.13 -13.04
C LYS A 124 9.01 9.99 -12.33
N LEU A 125 8.86 9.84 -11.01
CA LEU A 125 7.95 10.68 -10.22
C LEU A 125 8.37 12.15 -10.21
N GLN A 126 9.66 12.45 -10.21
CA GLN A 126 10.13 13.83 -10.32
C GLN A 126 9.83 14.45 -11.69
N ALA A 127 9.87 13.66 -12.77
CA ALA A 127 9.43 14.08 -14.10
C ALA A 127 7.90 14.31 -14.17
N LEU A 128 7.12 13.47 -13.48
CA LEU A 128 5.67 13.68 -13.32
C LEU A 128 5.38 15.00 -12.57
N ARG A 129 6.09 15.28 -11.47
CA ARG A 129 5.98 16.53 -10.71
C ARG A 129 6.31 17.77 -11.52
N ALA A 130 7.28 17.68 -12.44
CA ALA A 130 7.59 18.78 -13.35
C ALA A 130 6.43 19.13 -14.32
N GLN A 131 5.45 18.22 -14.48
CA GLN A 131 4.22 18.44 -15.26
C GLN A 131 3.05 18.93 -14.40
N GLY A 132 3.28 19.22 -13.11
CA GLY A 132 2.26 19.77 -12.20
C GLY A 132 1.50 18.74 -11.36
N VAL A 133 1.77 17.44 -11.53
CA VAL A 133 1.13 16.37 -10.75
C VAL A 133 2.01 16.01 -9.55
N ARG A 134 1.55 16.29 -8.32
CA ARG A 134 2.28 15.90 -7.11
C ARG A 134 2.34 14.37 -6.98
N ALA A 135 3.27 13.84 -6.18
CA ALA A 135 3.39 12.41 -5.95
C ALA A 135 3.48 12.14 -4.44
N TYR A 136 2.88 11.06 -3.98
CA TYR A 136 2.88 10.60 -2.59
C TYR A 136 3.05 9.08 -2.57
N VAL A 137 3.94 8.57 -1.71
CA VAL A 137 4.24 7.13 -1.66
C VAL A 137 4.42 6.63 -0.23
N ILE A 138 3.96 5.41 0.02
CA ILE A 138 4.31 4.61 1.20
C ILE A 138 5.11 3.38 0.76
N PRO A 139 5.89 2.74 1.65
CA PRO A 139 6.50 1.44 1.33
C PRO A 139 5.44 0.32 1.32
N GLY A 140 5.68 -0.71 0.53
CA GLY A 140 5.10 -2.04 0.74
C GLY A 140 6.12 -3.02 1.32
N ASN A 141 5.73 -4.29 1.48
CA ASN A 141 6.58 -5.28 2.12
C ASN A 141 7.83 -5.64 1.30
N HIS A 142 7.89 -5.28 0.02
CA HIS A 142 9.05 -5.51 -0.83
C HIS A 142 10.10 -4.40 -0.79
N ASP A 143 9.78 -3.21 -0.27
CA ASP A 143 10.57 -2.00 -0.56
C ASP A 143 11.76 -1.75 0.38
N VAL A 144 11.65 -2.09 1.66
CA VAL A 144 12.63 -1.65 2.68
C VAL A 144 13.33 -2.84 3.31
N ALA A 145 14.66 -2.76 3.36
CA ALA A 145 15.56 -3.76 3.95
C ALA A 145 15.30 -5.19 3.43
N ASN A 146 14.97 -5.30 2.14
CA ASN A 146 14.58 -6.57 1.54
C ASN A 146 15.83 -7.42 1.18
N PRO A 147 16.00 -8.62 1.78
CA PRO A 147 17.16 -9.48 1.52
C PRO A 147 17.11 -10.16 0.13
N ASP A 148 15.96 -10.10 -0.54
CA ASP A 148 15.73 -10.70 -1.85
C ASP A 148 16.07 -9.77 -3.02
N ALA A 149 16.57 -8.56 -2.75
CA ALA A 149 17.16 -7.67 -3.75
C ALA A 149 18.26 -8.38 -4.56
N LYS A 150 18.07 -8.60 -5.86
CA LYS A 150 19.04 -9.31 -6.73
C LYS A 150 19.49 -8.50 -7.95
N ASP A 151 20.71 -8.79 -8.36
CA ASP A 151 21.31 -8.41 -9.64
C ASP A 151 21.45 -9.66 -10.50
N PHE A 152 20.76 -9.66 -11.63
CA PHE A 152 20.63 -10.77 -12.56
C PHE A 152 21.56 -10.65 -13.77
N ARG A 153 22.61 -9.82 -13.74
CA ARG A 153 23.61 -9.75 -14.83
C ARG A 153 24.53 -10.98 -14.90
N SER A 154 24.55 -11.82 -13.87
CA SER A 154 25.31 -13.07 -13.80
C SER A 154 24.43 -14.26 -13.44
N VAL A 155 24.95 -15.46 -13.68
CA VAL A 155 24.40 -16.72 -13.17
C VAL A 155 25.49 -17.43 -12.35
N PRO A 156 25.31 -17.66 -11.04
CA PRO A 156 24.13 -17.30 -10.25
C PRO A 156 23.94 -15.79 -10.10
N ALA A 157 22.70 -15.35 -9.86
CA ALA A 157 22.39 -13.98 -9.52
C ALA A 157 23.10 -13.57 -8.23
N THR A 158 23.48 -12.29 -8.14
CA THR A 158 24.18 -11.74 -6.97
C THR A 158 23.25 -10.83 -6.18
N ALA A 159 23.60 -10.51 -4.94
CA ALA A 159 22.82 -9.56 -4.15
C ALA A 159 22.93 -8.14 -4.75
N ALA A 160 21.80 -7.45 -4.91
CA ALA A 160 21.75 -6.03 -5.20
C ALA A 160 21.72 -5.22 -3.89
N ALA A 161 22.13 -3.95 -3.95
CA ALA A 161 21.97 -3.06 -2.82
C ALA A 161 20.48 -2.75 -2.58
N THR A 162 20.03 -2.87 -1.33
CA THR A 162 18.70 -2.41 -0.88
C THR A 162 18.79 -1.09 -0.10
N VAL A 163 17.65 -0.58 0.37
CA VAL A 163 17.54 0.68 1.15
C VAL A 163 17.03 0.40 2.55
N ASP A 164 17.50 1.17 3.54
CA ASP A 164 16.85 1.24 4.84
C ASP A 164 15.74 2.30 4.85
N ALA A 165 15.00 2.42 5.95
CA ALA A 165 13.90 3.38 6.06
C ALA A 165 14.37 4.84 5.88
N ALA A 166 15.55 5.19 6.37
CA ALA A 166 16.08 6.55 6.26
C ALA A 166 16.43 6.89 4.79
N ALA A 167 17.05 5.95 4.08
CA ALA A 167 17.34 6.06 2.66
C ALA A 167 16.05 6.10 1.82
N PHE A 168 15.04 5.28 2.13
CA PHE A 168 13.73 5.33 1.49
C PHE A 168 13.11 6.73 1.62
N ALA A 169 13.01 7.27 2.85
CA ALA A 169 12.49 8.61 3.08
C ALA A 169 13.31 9.71 2.39
N SER A 170 14.63 9.52 2.24
CA SER A 170 15.49 10.45 1.53
C SER A 170 15.29 10.41 0.01
N ILE A 171 15.19 9.23 -0.59
CA ILE A 171 14.93 9.05 -2.03
C ILE A 171 13.57 9.66 -2.38
N TYR A 172 12.57 9.41 -1.54
CA TYR A 172 11.21 9.91 -1.72
C TYR A 172 10.91 11.21 -0.97
N ALA A 173 11.93 12.00 -0.61
CA ALA A 173 11.75 13.26 0.12
C ALA A 173 10.73 14.20 -0.56
N ARG A 174 10.69 14.22 -1.89
CA ARG A 174 9.75 15.04 -2.67
C ARG A 174 8.40 14.38 -2.95
N CYS A 175 8.18 13.17 -2.42
CA CYS A 175 6.99 12.37 -2.62
C CYS A 175 6.25 12.14 -1.28
N GLY A 176 6.10 13.21 -0.48
CA GLY A 176 5.42 13.20 0.81
C GLY A 176 6.33 13.50 1.99
N TYR A 177 7.49 12.85 2.10
CA TYR A 177 8.31 12.85 3.32
C TYR A 177 8.97 14.19 3.71
N GLY A 178 9.28 15.04 2.74
CA GLY A 178 10.05 16.29 2.94
C GLY A 178 9.20 17.49 3.31
N ASP A 179 7.99 17.58 2.77
CA ASP A 179 7.05 18.70 2.97
C ASP A 179 5.81 18.25 3.79
N ALA A 180 5.92 17.14 4.52
CA ALA A 180 4.84 16.60 5.35
C ALA A 180 4.41 17.60 6.43
N VAL A 181 3.11 17.65 6.71
CA VAL A 181 2.53 18.31 7.89
C VAL A 181 3.09 17.69 9.17
N ALA A 182 3.25 16.36 9.16
CA ALA A 182 3.80 15.61 10.27
C ALA A 182 4.42 14.30 9.79
N ARG A 183 5.45 13.82 10.50
CA ARG A 183 5.97 12.46 10.33
C ARG A 183 5.88 11.68 11.63
N ASP A 184 5.59 10.40 11.52
CA ASP A 184 5.68 9.48 12.65
C ASP A 184 7.16 9.22 12.96
N PRO A 185 7.61 9.36 14.22
CA PRO A 185 8.95 8.92 14.61
C PRO A 185 9.14 7.39 14.61
N ALA A 186 8.07 6.60 14.63
CA ALA A 186 8.14 5.14 14.80
C ALA A 186 8.05 4.33 13.48
N SER A 187 7.74 4.98 12.36
CA SER A 187 7.57 4.34 11.05
C SER A 187 7.82 5.31 9.89
N LEU A 188 7.59 4.87 8.65
CA LEU A 188 7.54 5.73 7.47
C LEU A 188 6.16 6.41 7.28
N SER A 189 5.30 6.43 8.29
CA SER A 189 4.02 7.13 8.23
C SER A 189 4.19 8.66 8.22
N TYR A 190 3.32 9.36 7.51
CA TYR A 190 3.29 10.83 7.47
C TYR A 190 1.88 11.37 7.17
N VAL A 191 1.66 12.64 7.50
CA VAL A 191 0.46 13.40 7.11
C VAL A 191 0.89 14.50 6.14
N THR A 192 0.15 14.67 5.05
CA THR A 192 0.40 15.73 4.08
C THR A 192 -0.91 16.31 3.57
N GLU A 193 -0.86 17.55 3.07
CA GLU A 193 -1.99 18.21 2.44
C GLU A 193 -2.12 17.80 0.97
N LEU A 194 -3.26 17.20 0.60
CA LEU A 194 -3.58 16.87 -0.80
C LEU A 194 -4.14 18.08 -1.52
N GLY A 195 -4.80 18.99 -0.84
CA GLY A 195 -5.37 20.22 -1.34
C GLY A 195 -5.99 20.96 -0.18
N GLU A 196 -6.51 22.16 -0.44
CA GLU A 196 -7.05 23.00 0.63
C GLU A 196 -8.10 22.22 1.44
N GLY A 197 -7.84 22.06 2.74
CA GLY A 197 -8.75 21.36 3.67
C GLY A 197 -8.88 19.84 3.45
N VAL A 198 -7.99 19.19 2.71
CA VAL A 198 -7.94 17.72 2.57
C VAL A 198 -6.55 17.19 2.91
N TRP A 199 -6.46 16.31 3.90
CA TRP A 199 -5.22 15.64 4.31
C TRP A 199 -5.19 14.17 3.92
N LEU A 200 -4.03 13.72 3.43
CA LEU A 200 -3.67 12.31 3.30
C LEU A 200 -2.94 11.85 4.56
N PHE A 201 -3.44 10.76 5.13
CA PHE A 201 -2.80 10.00 6.19
C PHE A 201 -2.12 8.79 5.54
N ALA A 202 -0.80 8.90 5.33
CA ALA A 202 0.02 7.86 4.74
C ALA A 202 0.54 6.93 5.84
N ILE A 203 0.10 5.67 5.81
CA ILE A 203 0.28 4.71 6.91
C ILE A 203 1.23 3.59 6.47
N ASP A 204 2.41 3.58 7.07
CA ASP A 204 3.34 2.47 6.96
C ASP A 204 2.89 1.30 7.86
N SER A 205 2.48 0.22 7.20
CA SER A 205 2.06 -1.03 7.83
C SER A 205 3.13 -2.13 7.73
N CYS A 206 4.31 -1.81 7.19
CA CYS A 206 5.32 -2.81 6.88
C CYS A 206 6.17 -3.19 8.10
N ARG A 207 6.62 -4.44 8.12
CA ARG A 207 7.31 -5.06 9.27
C ARG A 207 8.83 -5.15 9.11
N TYR A 208 9.42 -4.39 8.18
CA TYR A 208 10.85 -4.42 7.86
C TYR A 208 11.77 -4.12 9.07
N ALA A 209 11.31 -3.34 10.06
CA ALA A 209 12.11 -2.98 11.24
C ALA A 209 12.18 -4.07 12.32
N GLU A 210 11.50 -5.21 12.14
CA GLU A 210 11.42 -6.27 13.17
C GLU A 210 12.62 -7.22 13.16
N SER A 211 13.37 -7.25 12.06
CA SER A 211 14.63 -7.97 11.98
C SER A 211 15.69 -7.06 11.39
N ALA A 212 16.84 -6.96 12.05
CA ALA A 212 17.99 -6.25 11.50
C ALA A 212 18.64 -7.00 10.33
N ASN A 213 18.45 -8.33 10.27
CA ASN A 213 18.99 -9.21 9.23
C ASN A 213 17.93 -10.26 8.85
N PRO A 214 16.86 -9.87 8.15
CA PRO A 214 15.83 -10.80 7.70
C PRO A 214 16.42 -11.81 6.71
N SER A 215 16.00 -13.07 6.78
CA SER A 215 16.32 -14.10 5.77
C SER A 215 15.35 -14.10 4.59
N ALA A 216 14.21 -13.41 4.74
CA ALA A 216 13.17 -13.19 3.74
C ALA A 216 12.36 -11.94 4.15
N PRO A 217 11.73 -11.20 3.22
CA PRO A 217 10.81 -10.11 3.57
C PRO A 217 9.60 -10.66 4.36
N ILE A 218 9.06 -9.85 5.27
CA ILE A 218 7.85 -10.21 6.03
C ILE A 218 6.64 -9.73 5.23
N THR A 219 5.85 -10.67 4.69
CA THR A 219 4.66 -10.38 3.89
C THR A 219 3.51 -9.77 4.70
N ALA A 220 3.39 -10.11 5.99
CA ALA A 220 2.29 -9.65 6.83
C ALA A 220 2.46 -8.19 7.29
N GLY A 221 1.33 -7.49 7.45
CA GLY A 221 1.30 -6.10 7.87
C GLY A 221 0.97 -5.91 9.34
N ARG A 222 1.42 -4.80 9.93
CA ARG A 222 1.01 -4.35 11.26
C ARG A 222 1.19 -2.83 11.40
N VAL A 223 0.19 -2.16 11.98
CA VAL A 223 0.34 -0.79 12.50
C VAL A 223 0.80 -0.86 13.96
N ARG A 224 1.93 -0.22 14.27
CA ARG A 224 2.48 -0.19 15.64
C ARG A 224 1.57 0.61 16.57
N ALA A 225 1.57 0.29 17.86
CA ALA A 225 0.78 1.03 18.85
C ALA A 225 1.13 2.53 18.90
N ASP A 226 2.42 2.86 18.84
CA ASP A 226 2.89 4.25 18.81
C ASP A 226 2.44 4.98 17.53
N THR A 227 2.50 4.30 16.39
CA THR A 227 1.98 4.82 15.11
C THR A 227 0.47 5.06 15.17
N LEU A 228 -0.31 4.13 15.75
CA LEU A 228 -1.75 4.30 15.93
C LEU A 228 -2.08 5.49 16.84
N ALA A 229 -1.38 5.64 17.96
CA ALA A 229 -1.56 6.76 18.87
C ALA A 229 -1.21 8.09 18.18
N TRP A 230 -0.13 8.13 17.40
CA TRP A 230 0.24 9.27 16.57
C TRP A 230 -0.83 9.59 15.51
N LEU A 231 -1.38 8.58 14.84
CA LEU A 231 -2.45 8.74 13.85
C LEU A 231 -3.71 9.35 14.47
N GLN A 232 -4.14 8.81 15.62
CA GLN A 232 -5.31 9.30 16.35
C GLN A 232 -5.14 10.77 16.78
N HIS A 233 -3.94 11.16 17.19
CA HIS A 233 -3.62 12.54 17.51
C HIS A 233 -3.83 13.48 16.32
N TRP A 234 -3.27 13.13 15.15
CA TRP A 234 -3.38 13.97 13.95
C TRP A 234 -4.77 13.97 13.31
N LEU A 235 -5.50 12.85 13.38
CA LEU A 235 -6.92 12.81 13.01
C LEU A 235 -7.77 13.70 13.93
N GLY A 236 -7.44 13.76 15.22
CA GLY A 236 -8.05 14.70 16.16
C GLY A 236 -7.83 16.16 15.74
N ILE A 237 -6.60 16.52 15.36
CA ILE A 237 -6.26 17.86 14.86
C ILE A 237 -7.01 18.16 13.54
N ALA A 238 -7.07 17.21 12.61
CA ALA A 238 -7.79 17.38 11.35
C ALA A 238 -9.28 17.69 11.62
N ARG A 239 -9.92 16.91 12.49
CA ARG A 239 -11.31 17.11 12.90
C ARG A 239 -11.54 18.47 13.55
N GLU A 240 -10.68 18.89 14.48
CA GLU A 240 -10.77 20.21 15.14
C GLU A 240 -10.66 21.38 14.14
N ARG A 241 -9.95 21.16 13.03
CA ARG A 241 -9.75 22.15 11.96
C ARG A 241 -10.75 22.02 10.80
N GLY A 242 -11.68 21.06 10.86
CA GLY A 242 -12.62 20.80 9.77
C GLY A 242 -11.95 20.29 8.49
N ILE A 243 -10.81 19.61 8.62
CA ILE A 243 -10.04 19.06 7.51
C ILE A 243 -10.57 17.64 7.20
N ALA A 244 -10.87 17.37 5.93
CA ALA A 244 -11.24 16.04 5.47
C ALA A 244 -10.02 15.11 5.47
N ALA A 245 -10.19 13.87 5.95
CA ALA A 245 -9.13 12.89 6.06
C ALA A 245 -9.36 11.72 5.10
N VAL A 246 -8.34 11.38 4.31
CA VAL A 246 -8.26 10.15 3.53
C VAL A 246 -7.01 9.37 3.89
N GLY A 247 -7.11 8.04 3.92
CA GLY A 247 -6.01 7.16 4.33
C GLY A 247 -5.38 6.44 3.16
N THR A 248 -4.12 6.03 3.32
CA THR A 248 -3.50 4.99 2.49
C THR A 248 -2.65 4.08 3.34
N MET A 249 -2.70 2.79 3.06
CA MET A 249 -1.96 1.74 3.77
C MET A 249 -1.70 0.61 2.79
N HIS A 250 -0.54 -0.03 2.82
CA HIS A 250 -0.26 -1.07 1.83
C HIS A 250 -1.16 -2.31 1.98
N HIS A 251 -1.27 -2.84 3.20
CA HIS A 251 -2.05 -4.05 3.48
C HIS A 251 -3.55 -3.74 3.59
N GLY A 252 -4.40 -4.73 3.27
CA GLY A 252 -5.85 -4.62 3.42
C GLY A 252 -6.30 -4.49 4.88
N LEU A 253 -7.37 -3.74 5.10
CA LEU A 253 -8.03 -3.46 6.37
C LEU A 253 -9.31 -4.29 6.56
N ILE A 254 -10.01 -4.60 5.48
CA ILE A 254 -11.26 -5.38 5.45
C ILE A 254 -11.03 -6.58 4.53
N GLU A 255 -11.77 -7.67 4.73
CA GLU A 255 -11.71 -8.78 3.78
C GLU A 255 -12.40 -8.38 2.47
N HIS A 256 -11.66 -8.47 1.37
CA HIS A 256 -12.12 -8.21 0.00
C HIS A 256 -12.94 -9.36 -0.59
N PHE A 257 -12.90 -10.53 0.04
CA PHE A 257 -13.86 -11.59 -0.22
C PHE A 257 -14.08 -12.47 1.01
N PRO A 258 -15.25 -13.14 1.13
CA PRO A 258 -15.54 -13.97 2.29
C PRO A 258 -14.47 -15.05 2.53
N GLY A 259 -13.85 -14.99 3.71
CA GLY A 259 -12.86 -15.99 4.14
C GLY A 259 -11.43 -15.68 3.71
N GLN A 260 -11.14 -14.50 3.14
CA GLN A 260 -9.78 -14.10 2.77
C GLN A 260 -8.79 -14.29 3.93
N SER A 261 -9.14 -13.93 5.18
CA SER A 261 -8.24 -14.12 6.33
C SER A 261 -7.90 -15.58 6.66
N SER A 262 -8.68 -16.54 6.16
CA SER A 262 -8.39 -17.97 6.34
C SER A 262 -7.42 -18.51 5.28
N PHE A 263 -7.41 -17.91 4.09
CA PHE A 263 -6.56 -18.36 2.96
C PHE A 263 -5.31 -17.51 2.80
N PHE A 264 -5.41 -16.21 3.05
CA PHE A 264 -4.41 -15.18 2.78
C PHE A 264 -4.33 -14.16 3.93
N PRO A 265 -4.17 -14.60 5.20
CA PRO A 265 -4.13 -13.69 6.35
C PRO A 265 -3.05 -12.62 6.26
N GLU A 266 -1.91 -12.94 5.62
CA GLU A 266 -0.77 -12.04 5.46
C GLU A 266 -1.04 -10.84 4.55
N TYR A 267 -2.10 -10.88 3.75
CA TYR A 267 -2.49 -9.76 2.90
C TYR A 267 -3.33 -8.71 3.64
N LEU A 268 -3.78 -9.06 4.85
CA LEU A 268 -4.51 -8.18 5.75
C LEU A 268 -3.59 -7.71 6.87
N VAL A 269 -3.82 -6.49 7.35
CA VAL A 269 -3.12 -5.94 8.51
C VAL A 269 -3.48 -6.70 9.80
N GLU A 270 -2.50 -6.93 10.66
CA GLU A 270 -2.70 -7.51 11.99
C GLU A 270 -3.74 -6.71 12.80
N ASP A 271 -4.58 -7.41 13.58
CA ASP A 271 -5.66 -6.81 14.39
C ASP A 271 -6.67 -5.95 13.61
N ARG A 272 -6.87 -6.25 12.32
CA ARG A 272 -7.72 -5.48 11.38
C ARG A 272 -9.06 -4.99 11.93
N GLN A 273 -9.77 -5.79 12.72
CA GLN A 273 -11.08 -5.41 13.27
C GLN A 273 -10.96 -4.28 14.28
N THR A 274 -9.97 -4.35 15.17
CA THR A 274 -9.70 -3.30 16.16
C THR A 274 -9.15 -2.06 15.49
N LEU A 275 -8.27 -2.22 14.48
CA LEU A 275 -7.73 -1.10 13.73
C LEU A 275 -8.81 -0.35 12.93
N ALA A 276 -9.68 -1.07 12.21
CA ALA A 276 -10.78 -0.48 11.47
C ALA A 276 -11.77 0.25 12.39
N ALA A 277 -12.06 -0.31 13.57
CA ALA A 277 -12.86 0.38 14.57
C ALA A 277 -12.19 1.65 15.12
N ALA A 278 -10.87 1.65 15.28
CA ALA A 278 -10.11 2.83 15.68
C ALA A 278 -10.09 3.91 14.59
N PHE A 279 -9.96 3.53 13.32
CA PHE A 279 -10.04 4.45 12.18
C PHE A 279 -11.43 5.07 12.08
N ALA A 280 -12.48 4.24 12.15
CA ALA A 280 -13.87 4.69 12.16
C ALA A 280 -14.15 5.71 13.29
N ALA A 281 -13.72 5.41 14.52
CA ALA A 281 -13.91 6.30 15.67
C ALA A 281 -13.12 7.62 15.54
N ALA A 282 -12.01 7.61 14.80
CA ALA A 282 -11.20 8.79 14.53
C ALA A 282 -11.66 9.59 13.29
N GLY A 283 -12.65 9.09 12.55
CA GLY A 283 -13.21 9.75 11.35
C GLY A 283 -12.45 9.43 10.05
N LEU A 284 -11.61 8.40 10.04
CA LEU A 284 -10.94 7.92 8.84
C LEU A 284 -11.78 6.80 8.21
N THR A 285 -12.57 7.16 7.19
CA THR A 285 -13.62 6.29 6.62
C THR A 285 -13.31 5.75 5.23
N VAL A 286 -12.22 6.22 4.60
CA VAL A 286 -11.75 5.72 3.29
C VAL A 286 -10.24 5.50 3.37
N VAL A 287 -9.80 4.28 3.05
CA VAL A 287 -8.38 3.90 3.01
C VAL A 287 -8.07 3.26 1.66
N PHE A 288 -7.07 3.81 0.95
CA PHE A 288 -6.55 3.23 -0.29
C PHE A 288 -5.46 2.20 0.01
N THR A 289 -5.67 0.97 -0.43
CA THR A 289 -4.83 -0.21 -0.18
C THR A 289 -4.36 -0.90 -1.46
N GLY A 290 -3.54 -1.95 -1.31
CA GLY A 290 -2.97 -2.74 -2.40
C GLY A 290 -2.61 -4.15 -1.92
N HIS A 291 -1.40 -4.63 -2.22
CA HIS A 291 -0.78 -5.86 -1.70
C HIS A 291 -1.38 -7.17 -2.22
N TYR A 292 -2.69 -7.37 -2.21
CA TYR A 292 -3.30 -8.58 -2.78
C TYR A 292 -3.34 -8.56 -4.32
N HIS A 293 -3.20 -7.37 -4.90
CA HIS A 293 -3.20 -7.03 -6.32
C HIS A 293 -4.56 -7.11 -7.01
N ALA A 294 -5.67 -7.30 -6.28
CA ALA A 294 -7.00 -7.26 -6.89
C ALA A 294 -7.52 -5.83 -7.01
N GLN A 295 -8.48 -5.63 -7.90
CA GLN A 295 -9.09 -4.32 -8.13
C GLN A 295 -10.47 -4.34 -7.46
N ASP A 296 -10.51 -4.07 -6.16
CA ASP A 296 -11.70 -4.37 -5.34
C ASP A 296 -11.99 -3.25 -4.31
N ILE A 297 -13.27 -3.05 -3.98
CA ILE A 297 -13.71 -2.13 -2.92
C ILE A 297 -14.71 -2.83 -2.01
N VAL A 298 -14.40 -2.89 -0.73
CA VAL A 298 -15.34 -3.35 0.30
C VAL A 298 -15.66 -2.26 1.31
N ARG A 299 -16.79 -2.43 2.00
CA ARG A 299 -17.14 -1.58 3.15
C ARG A 299 -17.71 -2.39 4.32
N ALA A 300 -17.47 -1.91 5.53
CA ALA A 300 -18.04 -2.49 6.74
C ALA A 300 -18.41 -1.44 7.80
N SER A 301 -19.35 -1.79 8.69
CA SER A 301 -19.77 -0.93 9.80
C SER A 301 -18.95 -1.17 11.05
N TYR A 302 -18.44 -0.09 11.63
CA TYR A 302 -17.78 -0.10 12.93
C TYR A 302 -18.40 1.00 13.80
N GLY A 303 -19.15 0.60 14.84
CA GLY A 303 -19.84 1.55 15.71
C GLY A 303 -20.86 2.44 14.98
N GLY A 304 -21.44 1.96 13.87
CA GLY A 304 -22.39 2.72 13.04
C GLY A 304 -21.73 3.59 11.96
N VAL A 305 -20.40 3.69 11.93
CA VAL A 305 -19.64 4.41 10.88
C VAL A 305 -19.26 3.43 9.77
N MET A 306 -19.45 3.84 8.52
CA MET A 306 -19.02 3.08 7.33
C MET A 306 -17.55 3.36 7.05
N VAL A 307 -16.73 2.31 7.01
CA VAL A 307 -15.34 2.36 6.54
C VAL A 307 -15.27 1.64 5.20
N HIS A 308 -14.57 2.24 4.25
CA HIS A 308 -14.30 1.71 2.92
C HIS A 308 -12.81 1.38 2.80
N ASP A 309 -12.54 0.17 2.35
CA ASP A 309 -11.23 -0.30 1.97
C ASP A 309 -11.18 -0.39 0.44
N VAL A 310 -10.30 0.41 -0.17
CA VAL A 310 -10.24 0.61 -1.62
C VAL A 310 -8.92 0.01 -2.12
N GLU A 311 -8.94 -1.28 -2.43
CA GLU A 311 -7.76 -1.99 -2.93
C GLU A 311 -7.56 -1.65 -4.41
N THR A 312 -6.37 -1.15 -4.76
CA THR A 312 -6.00 -0.89 -6.15
C THR A 312 -5.15 -2.03 -6.65
N GLY A 313 -5.55 -2.62 -7.77
CA GLY A 313 -4.84 -3.75 -8.35
C GLY A 313 -3.42 -3.38 -8.79
N SER A 314 -2.57 -4.40 -8.89
CA SER A 314 -1.16 -4.19 -9.23
C SER A 314 -1.01 -3.62 -10.63
N THR A 315 -0.22 -2.56 -10.73
CA THR A 315 0.08 -1.91 -12.02
C THR A 315 0.68 -2.89 -13.03
N VAL A 316 1.46 -3.88 -12.56
CA VAL A 316 2.14 -4.88 -13.41
C VAL A 316 1.46 -6.23 -13.45
N THR A 317 0.21 -6.32 -13.00
CA THR A 317 -0.63 -7.51 -13.14
C THR A 317 -1.85 -7.13 -13.96
N ALA A 318 -2.24 -7.95 -14.95
CA ALA A 318 -3.41 -7.63 -15.77
C ALA A 318 -4.67 -7.46 -14.89
N PRO A 319 -5.52 -6.44 -15.14
CA PRO A 319 -5.56 -5.60 -16.34
C PRO A 319 -4.65 -4.35 -16.32
N SER A 320 -3.73 -4.23 -15.36
CA SER A 320 -2.88 -3.06 -15.11
C SER A 320 -3.72 -1.81 -14.80
N PRO A 321 -4.48 -1.83 -13.68
CA PRO A 321 -5.43 -0.77 -13.35
C PRO A 321 -4.76 0.47 -12.74
N TYR A 322 -5.51 1.57 -12.75
CA TYR A 322 -5.28 2.77 -11.95
C TYR A 322 -6.64 3.36 -11.57
N ARG A 323 -6.72 4.06 -10.44
CA ARG A 323 -7.95 4.76 -10.02
C ARG A 323 -7.82 6.26 -10.23
N LEU A 324 -8.92 6.90 -10.60
CA LEU A 324 -9.11 8.34 -10.61
C LEU A 324 -10.15 8.69 -9.55
N VAL A 325 -9.79 9.58 -8.65
CA VAL A 325 -10.56 9.94 -7.47
C VAL A 325 -10.82 11.44 -7.49
N THR A 326 -12.04 11.85 -7.20
CA THR A 326 -12.41 13.25 -6.98
C THR A 326 -12.99 13.41 -5.59
N ILE A 327 -12.36 14.24 -4.77
CA ILE A 327 -12.79 14.55 -3.41
C ILE A 327 -13.38 15.96 -3.44
N ASP A 328 -14.70 16.04 -3.31
CA ASP A 328 -15.43 17.31 -3.23
C ASP A 328 -15.85 17.53 -1.78
N ARG A 329 -15.09 18.38 -1.09
CA ARG A 329 -15.30 18.70 0.33
C ARG A 329 -16.61 19.43 0.57
N ASP A 330 -16.99 20.33 -0.34
CA ASP A 330 -18.18 21.16 -0.21
C ASP A 330 -19.45 20.34 -0.42
N ALA A 331 -19.41 19.39 -1.37
CA ALA A 331 -20.47 18.40 -1.55
C ALA A 331 -20.44 17.27 -0.50
N GLY A 332 -19.34 17.10 0.22
CA GLY A 332 -19.11 15.97 1.12
C GLY A 332 -19.09 14.63 0.38
N THR A 333 -18.42 14.57 -0.77
CA THR A 333 -18.39 13.35 -1.62
C THR A 333 -16.99 12.96 -2.06
N LEU A 334 -16.79 11.65 -2.27
CA LEU A 334 -15.63 11.07 -2.91
C LEU A 334 -16.11 10.16 -4.05
N ALA A 335 -15.75 10.50 -5.28
CA ALA A 335 -16.07 9.71 -6.47
C ALA A 335 -14.82 8.97 -6.98
N ILE A 336 -14.98 7.71 -7.35
CA ILE A 336 -13.92 6.84 -7.90
C ILE A 336 -14.36 6.36 -9.28
N THR A 337 -13.44 6.41 -10.24
CA THR A 337 -13.52 5.67 -11.50
C THR A 337 -12.18 4.97 -11.77
N SER A 338 -12.22 3.80 -12.38
CA SER A 338 -11.01 3.04 -12.70
C SER A 338 -10.69 3.08 -14.19
N GLY A 339 -9.40 3.16 -14.52
CA GLY A 339 -8.87 2.98 -15.86
C GLY A 339 -7.86 1.84 -15.87
N THR A 340 -7.44 1.42 -17.06
CA THR A 340 -6.38 0.42 -17.20
C THR A 340 -5.42 0.79 -18.32
N VAL A 341 -4.18 0.32 -18.24
CA VAL A 341 -3.22 0.43 -19.35
C VAL A 341 -3.74 -0.36 -20.54
N LYS A 342 -3.71 0.24 -21.74
CA LYS A 342 -4.24 -0.36 -22.97
C LYS A 342 -3.16 -0.72 -24.00
N ALA A 343 -1.98 -0.11 -23.89
CA ALA A 343 -0.85 -0.32 -24.78
C ALA A 343 0.45 0.06 -24.05
N THR A 344 1.54 -0.63 -24.39
CA THR A 344 2.92 -0.29 -23.98
C THR A 344 3.79 -0.14 -25.22
N ALA A 345 5.06 0.23 -25.06
CA ALA A 345 6.00 0.32 -26.17
C ALA A 345 6.25 -1.05 -26.83
N GLY A 346 6.40 -2.10 -26.02
CA GLY A 346 6.55 -3.48 -26.48
C GLY A 346 5.27 -4.09 -27.05
N HIS A 347 4.10 -3.65 -26.57
CA HIS A 347 2.79 -4.17 -26.98
C HIS A 347 1.82 -3.04 -27.41
N PRO A 348 2.05 -2.39 -28.57
CA PRO A 348 1.28 -1.21 -28.96
C PRO A 348 -0.17 -1.50 -29.35
N ASN A 349 -0.49 -2.74 -29.78
CA ASN A 349 -1.80 -3.09 -30.32
C ASN A 349 -2.45 -4.32 -29.65
N ASP A 350 -1.69 -5.05 -28.82
CA ASP A 350 -2.10 -6.35 -28.26
C ASP A 350 -1.92 -6.44 -26.74
N PHE A 351 -1.46 -5.38 -26.06
CA PHE A 351 -1.15 -5.41 -24.62
C PHE A 351 -2.25 -6.01 -23.76
N VAL A 352 -3.51 -5.66 -24.00
CA VAL A 352 -4.64 -6.19 -23.22
C VAL A 352 -4.77 -7.70 -23.37
N ALA A 353 -4.65 -8.23 -24.59
CA ALA A 353 -4.74 -9.67 -24.84
C ALA A 353 -3.50 -10.40 -24.34
N TRP A 354 -2.31 -9.84 -24.58
CA TRP A 354 -1.04 -10.39 -24.15
C TRP A 354 -0.92 -10.46 -22.62
N SER A 355 -1.19 -9.36 -21.92
CA SER A 355 -1.12 -9.28 -20.45
C SER A 355 -2.14 -10.21 -19.78
N ARG A 356 -3.35 -10.32 -20.34
CA ARG A 356 -4.35 -11.29 -19.86
C ARG A 356 -3.85 -12.72 -20.00
N ASN A 357 -3.27 -13.08 -21.14
CA ASN A 357 -2.70 -14.41 -21.35
C ASN A 357 -1.51 -14.68 -20.40
N TYR A 358 -0.67 -13.66 -20.15
CA TYR A 358 0.42 -13.73 -19.18
C TYR A 358 -0.13 -14.04 -17.77
N LEU A 359 -1.15 -13.29 -17.33
CA LEU A 359 -1.83 -13.52 -16.05
C LEU A 359 -2.41 -14.93 -15.95
N GLU A 360 -3.21 -15.35 -16.94
CA GLU A 360 -3.86 -16.67 -16.93
C GLU A 360 -2.83 -17.81 -16.87
N THR A 361 -1.73 -17.70 -17.61
CA THR A 361 -0.65 -18.69 -17.62
C THR A 361 0.12 -18.71 -16.29
N GLY A 362 0.47 -17.54 -15.76
CA GLY A 362 1.15 -17.41 -14.47
C GLY A 362 0.30 -17.97 -13.32
N LEU A 363 -1.01 -17.64 -13.29
CA LEU A 363 -1.93 -18.16 -12.29
C LEU A 363 -2.13 -19.67 -12.38
N GLN A 364 -2.17 -20.26 -13.58
CA GLN A 364 -2.24 -21.72 -13.71
C GLN A 364 -1.06 -22.40 -13.01
N THR A 365 0.15 -21.87 -13.20
CA THR A 365 1.36 -22.42 -12.57
C THR A 365 1.36 -22.17 -11.06
N LEU A 366 1.04 -20.94 -10.64
CA LEU A 366 1.01 -20.55 -9.23
C LEU A 366 -0.03 -21.35 -8.43
N VAL A 367 -1.26 -21.44 -8.91
CA VAL A 367 -2.35 -22.18 -8.26
C VAL A 367 -2.02 -23.67 -8.21
N ALA A 368 -1.49 -24.26 -9.28
CA ALA A 368 -1.07 -25.65 -9.27
C ALA A 368 0.05 -25.91 -8.24
N GLY A 369 1.03 -25.00 -8.16
CA GLY A 369 2.11 -25.07 -7.18
C GLY A 369 1.62 -24.96 -5.74
N LEU A 370 0.71 -24.02 -5.47
CA LEU A 370 0.09 -23.84 -4.15
C LEU A 370 -0.68 -25.10 -3.72
N LEU A 371 -1.57 -25.61 -4.57
CA LEU A 371 -2.38 -26.79 -4.27
C LEU A 371 -1.54 -28.07 -4.12
N GLY A 372 -0.43 -28.18 -4.85
CA GLY A 372 0.50 -29.31 -4.76
C GLY A 372 1.44 -29.27 -3.55
N SER A 373 1.57 -28.11 -2.90
CA SER A 373 2.47 -27.90 -1.76
C SER A 373 1.71 -27.98 -0.43
N ALA A 374 2.44 -28.09 0.68
CA ALA A 374 1.84 -27.93 2.00
C ALA A 374 1.19 -26.53 2.11
N PRO A 375 0.03 -26.39 2.76
CA PRO A 375 -0.66 -27.41 3.57
C PRO A 375 -1.59 -28.34 2.78
N TYR A 376 -1.85 -28.09 1.49
CA TYR A 376 -2.87 -28.81 0.72
C TYR A 376 -2.40 -30.17 0.18
N SER A 377 -1.21 -30.21 -0.42
CA SER A 377 -0.53 -31.43 -0.93
C SER A 377 -1.44 -32.33 -1.79
N LEU A 378 -2.23 -31.72 -2.68
CA LEU A 378 -3.22 -32.43 -3.49
C LEU A 378 -2.58 -33.25 -4.62
N PRO A 379 -3.17 -34.41 -5.01
CA PRO A 379 -2.73 -35.16 -6.17
C PRO A 379 -2.90 -34.39 -7.48
N ALA A 380 -1.98 -34.57 -8.44
CA ALA A 380 -2.02 -33.91 -9.74
C ALA A 380 -3.36 -34.02 -10.50
N PRO A 381 -4.08 -35.16 -10.51
CA PRO A 381 -5.40 -35.24 -11.15
C PRO A 381 -6.44 -34.30 -10.50
N THR A 382 -6.39 -34.14 -9.18
CA THR A 382 -7.28 -33.23 -8.44
C THR A 382 -6.94 -31.77 -8.76
N ILE A 383 -5.64 -31.43 -8.79
CA ILE A 383 -5.18 -30.09 -9.18
C ILE A 383 -5.67 -29.74 -10.59
N ALA A 384 -5.54 -30.67 -11.54
CA ALA A 384 -5.97 -30.46 -12.92
C ALA A 384 -7.50 -30.20 -13.05
N MET A 385 -8.31 -30.69 -12.10
CA MET A 385 -9.74 -30.39 -12.05
C MET A 385 -10.06 -29.04 -11.38
N LEU A 386 -9.23 -28.61 -10.43
CA LEU A 386 -9.46 -27.38 -9.64
C LEU A 386 -8.94 -26.12 -10.33
N VAL A 387 -7.79 -26.19 -11.00
CA VAL A 387 -7.18 -25.03 -11.68
C VAL A 387 -8.16 -24.32 -12.63
N PRO A 388 -8.93 -25.02 -13.49
CA PRO A 388 -9.92 -24.38 -14.36
C PRO A 388 -11.10 -23.72 -13.64
N LEU A 389 -11.31 -24.02 -12.35
CA LEU A 389 -12.35 -23.39 -11.53
C LEU A 389 -11.81 -22.16 -10.79
N ILE A 390 -10.57 -22.24 -10.31
CA ILE A 390 -9.92 -21.18 -9.50
C ILE A 390 -9.40 -20.03 -10.36
N VAL A 391 -8.68 -20.34 -11.45
CA VAL A 391 -8.00 -19.31 -12.25
C VAL A 391 -8.98 -18.28 -12.82
N PRO A 392 -10.12 -18.65 -13.42
CA PRO A 392 -11.10 -17.66 -13.88
C PRO A 392 -11.65 -16.77 -12.77
N ALA A 393 -11.81 -17.31 -11.55
CA ALA A 393 -12.26 -16.54 -10.39
C ALA A 393 -11.22 -15.50 -9.97
N MET A 394 -9.95 -15.89 -9.88
CA MET A 394 -8.86 -14.96 -9.58
C MET A 394 -8.68 -13.88 -10.66
N VAL A 395 -8.82 -14.25 -11.94
CA VAL A 395 -8.74 -13.30 -13.06
C VAL A 395 -9.89 -12.30 -13.03
N ALA A 396 -11.11 -12.76 -12.68
CA ALA A 396 -12.26 -11.88 -12.49
C ALA A 396 -12.00 -10.93 -11.31
N HIS A 397 -11.52 -11.46 -10.19
CA HIS A 397 -11.24 -10.64 -9.01
C HIS A 397 -10.14 -9.59 -9.23
N TYR A 398 -9.13 -9.91 -10.04
CA TYR A 398 -8.11 -8.93 -10.42
C TYR A 398 -8.64 -7.82 -11.34
N ALA A 399 -9.76 -8.06 -12.04
CA ALA A 399 -10.43 -7.06 -12.85
C ALA A 399 -11.47 -6.23 -12.08
N GLY A 400 -11.97 -6.76 -10.95
CA GLY A 400 -13.11 -6.23 -10.20
C GLY A 400 -14.47 -6.51 -10.87
N ASP A 401 -15.53 -6.19 -10.15
CA ASP A 401 -16.95 -6.39 -10.44
C ASP A 401 -17.23 -7.87 -10.81
N GLU A 402 -16.87 -8.80 -9.92
CA GLU A 402 -16.87 -10.23 -10.23
C GLU A 402 -18.27 -10.76 -10.51
N HIS A 403 -18.39 -11.50 -11.61
CA HIS A 403 -19.66 -12.10 -11.99
C HIS A 403 -19.50 -13.51 -12.56
N LEU A 404 -19.91 -14.50 -11.76
CA LEU A 404 -20.01 -15.89 -12.22
C LEU A 404 -21.31 -16.09 -13.01
N SER A 405 -21.21 -16.07 -14.34
CA SER A 405 -22.35 -16.26 -15.25
C SER A 405 -22.60 -17.72 -15.67
N ASP A 406 -21.61 -18.61 -15.52
CA ASP A 406 -21.74 -20.02 -15.89
C ASP A 406 -22.44 -20.82 -14.78
N ALA A 407 -23.71 -21.17 -15.03
CA ALA A 407 -24.54 -21.91 -14.08
C ALA A 407 -24.01 -23.33 -13.77
N SER A 408 -23.27 -23.96 -14.70
CA SER A 408 -22.70 -25.29 -14.49
C SER A 408 -21.49 -25.24 -13.57
N VAL A 409 -20.64 -24.21 -13.71
CA VAL A 409 -19.53 -23.93 -12.80
C VAL A 409 -20.08 -23.58 -11.42
N GLN A 410 -21.10 -22.71 -11.35
CA GLN A 410 -21.74 -22.35 -10.09
C GLN A 410 -22.30 -23.57 -9.34
N ALA A 411 -23.04 -24.44 -10.02
CA ALA A 411 -23.58 -25.66 -9.42
C ALA A 411 -22.46 -26.61 -8.93
N THR A 412 -21.37 -26.71 -9.69
CA THR A 412 -20.19 -27.51 -9.30
C THR A 412 -19.56 -26.97 -8.03
N LEU A 413 -19.32 -25.65 -7.96
CA LEU A 413 -18.73 -25.00 -6.79
C LEU A 413 -19.63 -25.09 -5.55
N GLN A 414 -20.95 -24.95 -5.72
CA GLN A 414 -21.91 -25.14 -4.64
C GLN A 414 -21.90 -26.57 -4.11
N ALA A 415 -21.86 -27.56 -5.00
CA ALA A 415 -21.74 -28.97 -4.59
C ALA A 415 -20.42 -29.24 -3.87
N MET A 416 -19.31 -28.65 -4.32
CA MET A 416 -18.02 -28.73 -3.63
C MET A 416 -18.12 -28.13 -2.23
N ALA A 417 -18.65 -26.91 -2.09
CA ALA A 417 -18.78 -26.22 -0.80
C ALA A 417 -19.66 -26.95 0.22
N GLN A 418 -20.59 -27.79 -0.25
CA GLN A 418 -21.46 -28.63 0.58
C GLN A 418 -20.93 -30.06 0.79
N SER A 419 -19.74 -30.37 0.27
CA SER A 419 -19.11 -31.69 0.41
C SER A 419 -18.91 -32.06 1.89
N THR A 420 -19.04 -33.35 2.19
CA THR A 420 -18.67 -33.88 3.51
C THR A 420 -17.17 -34.03 3.68
N ASP A 421 -16.40 -33.97 2.59
CA ASP A 421 -14.93 -33.89 2.62
C ASP A 421 -14.51 -32.45 2.95
N PRO A 422 -13.83 -32.19 4.09
CA PRO A 422 -13.53 -30.84 4.54
C PRO A 422 -12.65 -30.03 3.57
N MET A 423 -11.70 -30.68 2.90
CA MET A 423 -10.80 -30.03 1.94
C MET A 423 -11.58 -29.56 0.71
N THR A 424 -12.45 -30.41 0.17
CA THR A 424 -13.32 -30.08 -0.96
C THR A 424 -14.30 -28.97 -0.59
N ALA A 425 -14.91 -29.03 0.60
CA ALA A 425 -15.79 -27.98 1.11
C ALA A 425 -15.09 -26.63 1.24
N MET A 426 -13.89 -26.62 1.82
CA MET A 426 -13.06 -25.44 1.97
C MET A 426 -12.69 -24.83 0.60
N LEU A 427 -12.24 -25.64 -0.36
CA LEU A 427 -11.86 -25.15 -1.71
C LEU A 427 -13.08 -24.67 -2.51
N GLY A 428 -14.22 -25.35 -2.40
CA GLY A 428 -15.47 -24.89 -3.02
C GLY A 428 -15.91 -23.54 -2.45
N GLY A 429 -15.86 -23.39 -1.12
CA GLY A 429 -16.14 -22.13 -0.43
C GLY A 429 -15.19 -21.01 -0.81
N PHE A 430 -13.90 -21.30 -0.93
CA PHE A 430 -12.87 -20.34 -1.38
C PHE A 430 -13.19 -19.77 -2.76
N VAL A 431 -13.45 -20.63 -3.75
CA VAL A 431 -13.70 -20.16 -5.12
C VAL A 431 -15.03 -19.42 -5.21
N LEU A 432 -16.06 -19.84 -4.46
CA LEU A 432 -17.30 -19.07 -4.35
C LEU A 432 -17.07 -17.71 -3.70
N GLY A 433 -16.16 -17.63 -2.71
CA GLY A 433 -15.74 -16.38 -2.10
C GLY A 433 -15.12 -15.43 -3.11
N LEU A 434 -14.17 -15.90 -3.94
CA LEU A 434 -13.57 -15.08 -5.01
C LEU A 434 -14.58 -14.58 -6.06
N TRP A 435 -15.68 -15.31 -6.28
CA TRP A 435 -16.76 -14.86 -7.17
C TRP A 435 -17.78 -13.95 -6.47
N ASN A 436 -17.66 -13.77 -5.16
CA ASN A 436 -18.56 -12.92 -4.40
C ASN A 436 -18.01 -11.49 -4.36
N ASP A 437 -18.55 -10.66 -5.24
CA ASP A 437 -18.40 -9.19 -5.26
C ASP A 437 -19.20 -8.56 -4.10
N PRO A 438 -18.55 -8.18 -2.97
CA PRO A 438 -19.22 -7.55 -1.85
C PRO A 438 -19.41 -6.06 -2.15
N GLN A 439 -20.60 -5.52 -1.93
CA GLN A 439 -20.87 -4.09 -2.15
C GLN A 439 -19.83 -3.18 -1.47
N PRO A 440 -19.47 -2.04 -2.09
CA PRO A 440 -19.97 -1.51 -3.37
C PRO A 440 -19.32 -2.13 -4.63
N GLY A 441 -19.71 -1.69 -5.84
CA GLY A 441 -18.95 -2.06 -7.04
C GLY A 441 -17.56 -1.42 -7.07
N ASP A 442 -16.64 -2.03 -7.80
CA ASP A 442 -15.20 -1.82 -7.66
C ASP A 442 -14.68 -0.70 -8.56
N ASN A 443 -15.24 -0.58 -9.76
CA ASN A 443 -14.68 0.26 -10.80
C ASN A 443 -15.31 1.65 -10.89
N THR A 444 -16.50 1.84 -10.32
CA THR A 444 -17.18 3.13 -10.27
C THR A 444 -18.01 3.26 -9.00
N LEU A 445 -17.67 4.24 -8.17
CA LEU A 445 -18.29 4.45 -6.86
C LEU A 445 -18.41 5.94 -6.53
N SER A 446 -19.45 6.29 -5.78
CA SER A 446 -19.56 7.57 -5.08
C SER A 446 -19.84 7.31 -3.59
N ILE A 447 -19.04 7.92 -2.72
CA ILE A 447 -19.08 7.80 -1.27
C ILE A 447 -19.47 9.17 -0.70
N THR A 448 -20.34 9.19 0.32
CA THR A 448 -20.57 10.39 1.15
C THR A 448 -19.53 10.40 2.28
N LEU A 449 -18.78 11.50 2.39
CA LEU A 449 -17.71 11.71 3.38
C LEU A 449 -18.21 12.23 4.72
#